data_AF-A0A397ERY3-F1
#
_entry.id   AF-A0A397ERY3-F1
#
_cell.length_a   1.000
_cell.length_b   1.000
_cell.length_c   1.000
_cell.angle_alpha   90.00
_cell.angle_beta   90.00
_cell.angle_gamma   90.00
#
_symmetry.space_group_name_H-M   'P 1'
#
loop_
_entity.id
_entity.type
_entity.pdbx_description
1 polymer ?
#
loop_
_entity_poly.entity_id
_entity_poly.type
_entity_poly.pdbx_seq_one_letter_code
_entity_poly.pdbx_strand_id
1 'polypeptide(L)' 'MANSQQKVDLAGSERQSKTGTTGDRLQDANKINLSLSVLGNVISALVDGKSKYIPYRDSKLTRLLQDSLGATPKRS' A
#
# COMPACT_ATOMS: atom_id res chain seq x y z
N MET A 1 -4.45 14.55 28.97
CA MET A 1 -5.51 14.16 28.02
C MET A 1 -4.90 13.17 27.05
N ALA A 2 -5.11 11.88 27.26
CA ALA A 2 -4.66 10.84 26.35
C ALA A 2 -5.89 10.24 25.67
N ASN A 3 -5.93 10.27 24.35
CA ASN A 3 -6.37 9.09 23.62
C ASN A 3 -5.78 9.09 22.21
N SER A 4 -4.78 8.23 22.05
CA SER A 4 -4.21 7.81 20.78
C SER A 4 -5.26 7.02 20.00
N GLN A 5 -5.99 7.65 19.09
CA GLN A 5 -6.77 6.90 18.10
C GLN A 5 -6.01 6.86 16.77
N GLN A 6 -4.97 6.04 16.79
CA GLN A 6 -4.41 5.44 15.59
C GLN A 6 -5.52 4.60 14.94
N LYS A 7 -6.18 5.18 13.94
CA LYS A 7 -7.22 4.53 13.12
C LYS A 7 -6.58 3.51 12.17
N VAL A 8 -5.80 2.57 12.72
CA VAL A 8 -5.01 1.57 11.98
C VAL A 8 -5.41 0.14 12.39
N ASP A 9 -6.58 -0.04 13.01
CA ASP A 9 -7.03 -1.35 13.53
C ASP A 9 -8.39 -1.85 13.03
N LEU A 10 -8.87 -1.43 11.84
CA LEU A 10 -10.24 -1.78 11.38
C LEU A 10 -10.35 -2.41 9.99
N ALA A 11 -9.25 -2.90 9.39
CA ALA A 11 -9.34 -3.59 8.09
C ALA A 11 -8.60 -4.95 8.01
N GLY A 12 -7.64 -5.19 8.91
CA GLY A 12 -6.82 -6.42 8.88
C GLY A 12 -7.40 -7.56 9.73
N SER A 13 -7.82 -7.27 10.96
CA SER A 13 -8.13 -8.28 11.97
C SER A 13 -9.41 -9.08 11.67
N GLU A 14 -10.41 -8.47 11.03
CA GLU A 14 -11.68 -9.16 10.72
C GLU A 14 -11.59 -10.10 9.52
N ARG A 15 -10.63 -9.90 8.62
CA ARG A 15 -10.39 -10.80 7.47
C ARG A 15 -9.53 -12.01 7.83
N GLN A 16 -8.66 -11.89 8.84
CA GLN A 16 -7.82 -12.99 9.32
C GLN A 16 -8.62 -14.20 9.80
N SER A 17 -9.82 -13.98 10.37
CA SER A 17 -10.68 -15.06 10.86
C SER A 17 -11.38 -15.86 9.76
N LYS A 18 -11.42 -15.37 8.49
CA LYS A 18 -12.17 -16.02 7.41
C LYS A 18 -11.35 -16.91 6.48
N THR A 19 -10.02 -16.77 6.44
CA THR A 19 -9.20 -17.47 5.44
C THR A 19 -8.53 -18.75 5.95
N GLY A 20 -8.57 -19.03 7.26
CA GLY A 20 -8.01 -20.27 7.84
C GLY A 20 -6.52 -20.52 7.55
N THR A 21 -5.82 -19.53 6.99
CA THR A 21 -4.44 -19.64 6.52
C THR A 21 -3.50 -19.33 7.67
N THR A 22 -3.01 -20.33 8.39
CA THR A 22 -2.00 -20.17 9.44
C THR A 22 -0.57 -20.14 8.85
N GLY A 23 0.35 -19.44 9.53
CA GLY A 23 1.80 -19.44 9.21
C GLY A 23 2.23 -18.58 8.01
N ASP A 24 3.20 -19.07 7.24
CA ASP A 24 3.88 -18.33 6.15
C ASP A 24 2.92 -17.88 5.04
N ARG A 25 1.86 -18.65 4.76
CA ARG A 25 0.82 -18.28 3.80
C ARG A 25 0.07 -17.01 4.20
N LEU A 26 -0.12 -16.76 5.49
CA LEU A 26 -0.75 -15.54 5.99
C LEU A 26 0.19 -14.34 5.80
N GLN A 27 1.49 -14.54 6.07
CA GLN A 27 2.49 -13.50 5.84
C GLN A 27 2.59 -13.12 4.35
N ASP A 28 2.55 -14.11 3.47
CA ASP A 28 2.60 -13.85 2.02
C ASP A 28 1.31 -13.21 1.50
N ALA A 29 0.14 -13.67 1.97
CA ALA A 29 -1.12 -13.00 1.67
C ALA A 29 -1.12 -11.53 2.16
N ASN A 30 -0.56 -11.26 3.33
CA ASN A 30 -0.42 -9.90 3.85
C ASN A 30 0.54 -9.06 3.00
N LYS A 31 1.68 -9.61 2.56
CA LYS A 31 2.61 -8.91 1.65
C LYS A 31 1.95 -8.59 0.31
N ILE A 32 1.16 -9.52 -0.24
CA ILE A 32 0.39 -9.29 -1.47
C ILE A 32 -0.61 -8.16 -1.26
N ASN A 33 -1.45 -8.24 -0.23
CA ASN A 33 -2.44 -7.23 0.08
C ASN A 33 -1.79 -5.85 0.31
N LEU A 34 -0.69 -5.80 1.05
CA LEU A 34 0.07 -4.56 1.27
C LEU A 34 0.55 -3.97 -0.05
N SER A 35 1.15 -4.79 -0.92
CA SER A 35 1.64 -4.32 -2.22
C SER A 35 0.53 -3.76 -3.12
N LEU A 36 -0.66 -4.37 -3.08
CA LEU A 36 -1.85 -3.92 -3.81
C LEU A 36 -2.45 -2.64 -3.21
N SER A 37 -2.47 -2.52 -1.88
CA SER A 37 -2.91 -1.28 -1.21
C SER A 37 -1.99 -0.10 -1.53
N VAL A 38 -0.67 -0.32 -1.51
CA VAL A 38 0.31 0.71 -1.89
C VAL A 38 0.12 1.12 -3.36
N LEU A 39 -0.16 0.17 -4.25
CA LEU A 39 -0.49 0.47 -5.65
C LEU A 39 -1.75 1.34 -5.77
N GLY A 40 -2.81 1.03 -5.01
CA GLY A 40 -4.00 1.87 -4.94
C GLY A 40 -3.68 3.30 -4.52
N ASN A 41 -2.87 3.47 -3.48
CA ASN A 41 -2.44 4.79 -3.01
C ASN A 41 -1.63 5.57 -4.06
N VAL A 42 -0.72 4.89 -4.78
CA VAL A 42 0.06 5.48 -5.88
C VAL A 42 -0.86 5.97 -6.99
N ILE A 43 -1.83 5.14 -7.42
CA ILE A 43 -2.78 5.51 -8.47
C ILE A 43 -3.65 6.68 -8.02
N SER A 44 -4.19 6.66 -6.80
CA SER A 44 -4.99 7.76 -6.27
C SER A 44 -4.19 9.06 -6.21
N ALA A 45 -2.94 9.02 -5.79
CA ALA A 45 -2.06 10.19 -5.73
C ALA A 45 -1.73 10.74 -7.13
N LEU A 46 -1.57 9.85 -8.12
CA LEU A 46 -1.37 10.23 -9.53
C LEU A 46 -2.60 10.88 -10.14
N VAL A 47 -3.79 10.30 -9.90
CA VAL A 47 -5.07 10.81 -10.42
C VAL A 47 -5.46 12.13 -9.77
N ASP A 48 -5.23 12.30 -8.46
CA ASP A 48 -5.49 13.57 -7.77
C ASP A 48 -4.60 14.71 -8.29
N GLY A 49 -3.39 14.40 -8.78
CA GLY A 49 -2.49 15.35 -9.44
C GLY A 49 -1.94 16.48 -8.54
N LYS A 50 -2.43 16.59 -7.30
CA LYS A 50 -1.97 17.59 -6.30
C LYS A 50 -0.92 17.03 -5.34
N SER A 51 -0.78 15.70 -5.32
CA SER A 51 0.19 15.02 -4.45
C SER A 51 1.61 15.31 -4.91
N LYS A 52 2.36 16.08 -4.10
CA LYS A 52 3.79 16.36 -4.34
C LYS A 52 4.68 15.12 -4.23
N TYR A 53 4.21 14.12 -3.49
CA TYR A 53 4.92 12.86 -3.25
C TYR A 53 4.03 11.69 -3.64
N ILE A 54 4.56 10.80 -4.47
CA ILE A 54 3.91 9.55 -4.86
C ILE A 54 4.68 8.39 -4.20
N PRO A 55 4.03 7.52 -3.41
CA PRO A 55 4.69 6.52 -2.56
C PRO A 55 5.19 5.27 -3.31
N TYR A 56 5.91 5.42 -4.41
CA TYR A 56 6.47 4.28 -5.17
C TYR A 56 7.46 3.42 -4.38
N ARG A 57 8.02 3.95 -3.28
CA ARG A 57 9.03 3.26 -2.48
C ARG A 57 8.44 2.37 -1.39
N ASP A 58 7.14 2.48 -1.15
CA ASP A 58 6.46 1.80 -0.04
C ASP A 58 6.23 0.31 -0.35
N SER A 59 6.37 -0.12 -1.62
CA SER A 59 6.39 -1.54 -1.98
C SER A 59 7.35 -1.83 -3.14
N LYS A 60 7.91 -3.04 -3.17
CA LYS A 60 8.73 -3.51 -4.30
C LYS A 60 7.95 -3.47 -5.61
N LEU A 61 6.66 -3.81 -5.56
CA LEU A 61 5.76 -3.81 -6.73
C LEU A 61 5.63 -2.40 -7.33
N THR A 62 5.32 -1.40 -6.50
CA THR A 62 5.15 -0.03 -6.99
C THR A 62 6.45 0.61 -7.45
N ARG A 63 7.60 0.17 -6.90
CA ARG A 63 8.92 0.58 -7.37
C ARG A 63 9.29 0.01 -8.74
N LEU A 64 8.90 -1.23 -9.01
CA LEU A 64 9.08 -1.85 -10.33
C LEU A 64 8.14 -1.24 -11.38
N LEU A 65 6.91 -0.89 -10.96
CA LEU A 65 5.91 -0.28 -11.82
C LEU A 65 6.04 1.24 -11.94
N GLN A 66 7.00 1.85 -11.24
CA GLN A 66 7.16 3.31 -11.18
C GLN A 66 7.23 3.92 -12.58
N ASP A 67 8.07 3.37 -13.46
CA ASP A 67 8.26 3.85 -14.82
C ASP A 67 6.99 3.63 -15.68
N SER A 68 6.29 2.51 -15.48
CA SER A 68 5.04 2.19 -16.18
C SER A 68 3.85 3.04 -15.75
N LEU A 69 3.84 3.49 -14.48
CA LEU A 69 2.77 4.29 -13.88
C LEU A 69 2.93 5.80 -14.14
N GLY A 70 3.81 6.19 -15.07
CA GLY A 70 3.96 7.58 -15.49
C GLY A 70 4.86 8.42 -14.59
N ALA A 71 5.67 7.80 -13.72
CA ALA A 71 6.77 8.53 -13.09
C ALA A 71 7.82 8.84 -14.16
N THR A 72 7.70 9.99 -14.81
CA THR A 72 8.83 10.50 -15.59
C THR A 72 9.95 10.83 -14.61
N PRO A 73 11.20 10.36 -14.84
CA PRO A 73 12.32 10.88 -14.09
C PRO A 73 12.35 12.39 -14.37
N LYS A 74 12.08 13.19 -13.33
CA LYS A 74 12.13 14.65 -13.41
C LYS A 74 13.58 15.02 -13.75
N ARG A 75 13.88 15.15 -15.04
CA ARG A 75 15.15 15.69 -15.53
C ARG A 75 15.09 17.19 -15.24
N SER A 76 15.97 17.62 -14.35
CA SER A 76 16.30 19.02 -14.06
C SER A 76 16.61 19.79 -15.33
#